data_AF-A0A401WWL2-F1
#
_entry.id   AF-A0A401WWL2-F1
#
_cell.length_a   1.000
_cell.length_b   1.000
_cell.length_c   1.000
_cell.angle_alpha   90.00
_cell.angle_beta   90.00
_cell.angle_gamma   90.00
#
_symmetry.space_group_name_H-M   'P 1'
#
loop_
_entity.id
_entity.type
_entity.pdbx_description
1 polymer ?
#
loop_
_entity_poly.entity_id
_entity_poly.type
_entity_poly.pdbx_seq_one_letter_code
_entity_poly.pdbx_strand_id
1 'polypeptide(L)'
;MTSFASTLWTLTQSRQITGKTHLVLQALASFQGHRGLFPSHESIASRAGCSTRTVIRALETAYRLGIVERTRQRQRVSGRICNGVNRYRLIIKPLEQARAAAAHYTQQLKDALARRKRAFLSKCQNDSELNSQSNFFNAEPLSGAGMSHNDLIRWCENIGYRGST
;
A
#
# COMPACT_ATOMS: atom_id res chain seq x y z
N MET A 1 25.26 -2.30 -31.14
CA MET A 1 23.90 -2.15 -30.56
C MET A 1 23.71 -3.24 -29.52
N THR A 2 23.41 -2.90 -28.27
CA THR A 2 23.01 -3.91 -27.28
C THR A 2 21.57 -4.33 -27.55
N SER A 3 21.29 -5.63 -27.61
CA SER A 3 19.93 -6.16 -27.77
C SER A 3 19.33 -6.46 -26.39
N PHE A 4 18.01 -6.45 -26.28
CA PHE A 4 17.34 -6.82 -25.02
C PHE A 4 17.76 -8.20 -24.51
N ALA A 5 17.91 -9.17 -25.43
CA ALA A 5 18.39 -10.52 -25.11
C ALA A 5 19.81 -10.52 -24.53
N SER A 6 20.72 -9.72 -25.10
CA SER A 6 22.09 -9.58 -24.57
C SER A 6 22.09 -8.98 -23.15
N THR A 7 21.25 -7.98 -22.89
CA THR A 7 21.09 -7.41 -21.54
C THR A 7 20.58 -8.45 -20.54
N LEU A 8 19.54 -9.22 -20.90
CA LEU A 8 19.03 -10.29 -20.04
C LEU A 8 20.09 -11.35 -19.74
N TRP A 9 20.86 -11.74 -20.75
CA TRP A 9 21.95 -12.70 -20.60
C TRP A 9 22.99 -12.20 -19.60
N THR A 10 23.48 -10.97 -19.77
CA THR A 10 24.46 -10.36 -18.85
C THR A 10 23.95 -10.30 -17.41
N LEU A 11 22.68 -9.93 -17.20
CA LEU A 11 22.08 -9.86 -15.86
C LEU A 11 21.89 -11.23 -15.20
N THR A 12 21.68 -12.26 -16.02
CA THR A 12 21.55 -13.65 -15.54
C THR A 12 22.93 -14.20 -15.15
N GLN A 13 23.94 -13.94 -15.98
CA GLN A 13 25.32 -14.34 -15.71
C GLN A 13 25.89 -13.64 -14.46
N SER A 14 25.59 -12.35 -14.28
CA SER A 14 25.96 -11.60 -13.07
C SER A 14 25.09 -11.91 -11.84
N ARG A 15 24.15 -12.87 -11.96
CA ARG A 15 23.22 -13.28 -10.90
C ARG A 15 22.36 -12.16 -10.31
N GLN A 16 22.15 -11.07 -11.06
CA GLN A 16 21.22 -10.00 -10.67
C GLN A 16 19.76 -10.42 -10.86
N ILE A 17 19.50 -11.36 -11.78
CA ILE A 17 18.18 -11.96 -11.99
C ILE A 17 18.26 -13.49 -11.93
N THR A 18 17.16 -14.12 -11.53
CA THR A 18 17.04 -15.58 -11.53
C THR A 18 16.74 -16.14 -12.92
N GLY A 19 16.99 -17.42 -13.15
CA GLY A 19 16.62 -18.09 -14.41
C GLY A 19 15.12 -18.02 -14.71
N LYS A 20 14.25 -18.10 -13.69
CA LYS A 20 12.80 -17.90 -13.88
C LYS A 20 12.47 -16.48 -14.32
N THR A 21 13.14 -15.47 -13.75
CA THR A 21 12.99 -14.08 -14.17
C THR A 21 13.43 -13.89 -15.63
N HIS A 22 14.53 -14.53 -16.04
CA HIS A 22 14.98 -14.53 -17.43
C HIS A 22 13.88 -15.03 -18.37
N LEU A 23 13.35 -16.23 -18.11
CA LEU A 23 12.30 -16.84 -18.95
C LEU A 23 11.05 -15.96 -19.06
N VAL A 24 10.62 -15.35 -17.95
CA VAL A 24 9.48 -14.42 -17.95
C VAL A 24 9.76 -13.19 -18.82
N LEU A 25 10.96 -12.60 -18.73
CA LEU A 25 11.30 -11.41 -19.51
C LEU A 25 11.52 -11.72 -20.99
N GLN A 26 12.07 -12.88 -21.31
CA GLN A 26 12.16 -13.39 -22.67
C GLN A 26 10.76 -13.65 -23.26
N ALA A 27 9.88 -14.29 -22.49
CA ALA A 27 8.49 -14.50 -22.87
C ALA A 27 7.76 -13.17 -23.08
N LEU A 28 7.96 -12.19 -22.20
CA LEU A 28 7.44 -10.84 -22.36
C LEU A 28 7.91 -10.22 -23.69
N ALA A 29 9.20 -10.29 -24.00
CA ALA A 29 9.74 -9.76 -25.25
C ALA A 29 9.16 -10.45 -26.50
N SER A 30 8.77 -11.73 -26.41
CA SER A 30 8.12 -12.44 -27.53
C SER A 30 6.77 -11.86 -27.94
N PHE A 31 6.10 -11.11 -27.05
CA PHE A 31 4.84 -10.43 -27.35
C PHE A 31 5.02 -9.05 -27.99
N GLN A 32 6.27 -8.63 -28.24
CA GLN A 32 6.54 -7.33 -28.85
C GLN A 32 6.03 -7.32 -30.30
N GLY A 33 5.00 -6.52 -30.56
CA GLY A 33 4.42 -6.34 -31.89
C GLY A 33 4.22 -4.87 -32.25
N HIS A 34 3.69 -4.64 -33.46
CA HIS A 34 3.52 -3.31 -34.05
C HIS A 34 2.62 -2.38 -33.23
N ARG A 35 1.63 -2.93 -32.51
CA ARG A 35 0.71 -2.14 -31.66
C ARG A 35 1.28 -1.81 -30.28
N GLY A 36 2.47 -2.34 -29.95
CA GLY A 36 3.08 -2.25 -28.63
C GLY A 36 2.94 -3.57 -27.84
N LEU A 37 3.29 -3.50 -26.56
CA LEU A 37 3.43 -4.66 -25.69
C LEU A 37 2.40 -4.59 -24.55
N PHE A 38 1.31 -5.33 -24.69
CA PHE A 38 0.18 -5.36 -23.73
C PHE A 38 -0.31 -6.78 -23.41
N PRO A 39 0.57 -7.76 -23.12
CA PRO A 39 0.11 -9.08 -22.70
C PRO A 39 -0.48 -9.06 -21.28
N SER A 40 -1.45 -9.94 -21.01
CA SER A 40 -1.91 -10.19 -19.64
C SER A 40 -0.87 -11.00 -18.86
N HIS A 41 -0.91 -10.95 -17.53
CA HIS A 41 -0.01 -11.77 -16.72
C HIS A 41 -0.21 -13.28 -16.96
N GLU A 42 -1.43 -13.70 -17.31
CA GLU A 42 -1.76 -15.09 -17.64
C GLU A 42 -1.12 -15.53 -18.95
N SER A 43 -1.15 -14.66 -19.98
CA SER A 43 -0.48 -14.95 -21.25
C SER A 43 1.03 -15.07 -21.08
N ILE A 44 1.65 -14.21 -20.26
CA ILE A 44 3.08 -14.30 -19.93
C ILE A 44 3.37 -15.59 -19.16
N ALA A 45 2.54 -15.92 -18.17
CA ALA A 45 2.67 -17.12 -17.34
C ALA A 45 2.63 -18.39 -18.19
N SER A 46 1.64 -18.50 -19.08
CA SER A 46 1.50 -19.61 -20.03
C SER A 46 2.72 -19.73 -20.94
N ARG A 47 3.19 -18.62 -21.53
CA ARG A 47 4.37 -18.58 -22.40
C ARG A 47 5.66 -18.97 -21.69
N ALA A 48 5.83 -18.55 -20.44
CA ALA A 48 7.02 -18.79 -19.63
C ALA A 48 6.96 -20.12 -18.84
N GLY A 49 5.85 -20.87 -18.91
CA GLY A 49 5.67 -22.11 -18.16
C GLY A 49 5.69 -21.92 -16.64
N CYS A 50 5.15 -20.81 -16.13
CA CYS A 50 5.20 -20.49 -14.70
C CYS A 50 3.88 -19.92 -14.16
N SER A 51 3.77 -19.78 -12.84
CA SER A 51 2.56 -19.21 -12.22
C SER A 51 2.49 -17.69 -12.41
N THR A 52 1.27 -17.14 -12.41
CA THR A 52 1.02 -15.69 -12.42
C THR A 52 1.74 -14.96 -11.28
N ARG A 53 1.82 -15.58 -10.09
CA ARG A 53 2.55 -15.01 -8.95
C ARG A 53 4.05 -14.89 -9.23
N THR A 54 4.62 -15.86 -9.94
CA THR A 54 6.03 -15.83 -10.39
C THR A 54 6.24 -14.69 -11.39
N VAL A 55 5.32 -14.51 -12.34
CA VAL A 55 5.36 -13.40 -13.30
C VAL A 55 5.35 -12.06 -12.58
N ILE A 56 4.45 -11.86 -11.62
CA ILE A 56 4.37 -10.60 -10.85
C ILE A 56 5.69 -10.32 -10.13
N ARG A 57 6.29 -11.32 -9.47
CA ARG A 57 7.59 -11.17 -8.78
C ARG A 57 8.75 -10.90 -9.73
N ALA A 58 8.75 -11.55 -10.89
CA ALA A 58 9.75 -11.34 -11.94
C ALA A 58 9.65 -9.91 -12.52
N LEU A 59 8.44 -9.45 -12.84
CA LEU A 59 8.19 -8.10 -13.30
C LEU A 59 8.57 -7.05 -12.25
N GLU A 60 8.27 -7.28 -10.97
CA GLU A 60 8.68 -6.39 -9.88
C GLU A 60 10.21 -6.26 -9.78
N THR A 61 10.92 -7.37 -10.01
CA THR A 61 12.39 -7.35 -10.08
C THR A 61 12.89 -6.56 -11.28
N ALA A 62 12.25 -6.72 -12.44
CA ALA A 62 12.59 -5.97 -13.64
C ALA A 62 12.30 -4.47 -13.52
N TYR A 63 11.24 -4.08 -12.80
CA TYR A 63 10.93 -2.68 -12.50
C TYR A 63 11.98 -2.05 -11.59
N ARG A 64 12.42 -2.77 -10.55
CA ARG A 64 13.50 -2.31 -9.67
C ARG A 64 14.81 -2.10 -10.42
N LEU A 65 15.09 -2.92 -11.42
CA LEU A 65 16.27 -2.79 -12.29
C LEU A 65 16.08 -1.80 -13.45
N GLY A 66 14.86 -1.26 -13.64
CA GLY A 66 14.56 -0.31 -14.71
C GLY A 66 14.56 -0.90 -16.12
N ILE A 67 14.59 -2.22 -16.26
CA ILE A 67 14.66 -2.93 -17.56
C ILE A 67 13.29 -2.94 -18.24
N VAL A 68 12.22 -2.90 -17.43
CA VAL A 68 10.84 -2.84 -17.89
C VAL A 68 10.18 -1.65 -17.23
N GLU A 69 9.37 -0.93 -18.00
CA GLU A 69 8.47 0.10 -17.49
C GLU A 69 7.03 -0.36 -17.70
N ARG A 70 6.17 -0.10 -16.72
CA ARG A 70 4.73 -0.37 -16.80
C ARG A 70 3.95 0.93 -16.82
N THR A 71 3.18 1.12 -17.89
CA THR A 71 2.12 2.13 -17.94
C THR A 71 0.78 1.47 -17.66
N ARG A 72 0.15 1.84 -16.55
CA ARG A 72 -1.22 1.38 -16.23
C ARG A 72 -2.19 2.15 -17.13
N GLN A 73 -2.95 1.44 -17.94
CA GLN A 73 -4.05 2.06 -18.69
C GLN A 73 -5.33 2.01 -17.85
N ARG A 74 -6.11 3.09 -17.91
CA ARG A 74 -7.46 3.13 -17.36
C ARG A 74 -8.44 3.26 -18.51
N GLN A 75 -9.50 2.49 -18.45
CA GLN A 75 -10.55 2.51 -19.46
C GLN A 75 -11.86 2.90 -18.80
N ARG A 76 -12.69 3.68 -19.52
CA ARG A 76 -14.07 3.89 -19.10
C ARG A 76 -14.93 2.78 -19.69
N VAL A 77 -15.60 2.05 -18.82
CA VAL A 77 -16.57 1.01 -19.19
C VAL A 77 -17.84 1.28 -18.42
N SER A 78 -18.94 1.52 -19.15
CA SER A 78 -20.27 1.78 -18.58
C SER A 78 -20.27 2.86 -17.48
N GLY A 79 -19.69 4.03 -17.78
CA GLY A 79 -19.63 5.17 -16.85
C GLY A 79 -18.61 5.04 -15.70
N ARG A 80 -18.00 3.86 -15.49
CA ARG A 80 -17.00 3.63 -14.43
C ARG A 80 -15.60 3.59 -15.00
N ILE A 81 -14.61 4.07 -14.22
CA ILE A 81 -13.19 3.98 -14.58
C ILE A 81 -12.64 2.66 -14.04
N CYS A 82 -12.32 1.74 -14.93
CA CYS A 82 -11.72 0.44 -14.60
C CYS A 82 -10.24 0.39 -15.02
N ASN A 83 -9.52 -0.58 -14.43
CA ASN A 83 -8.16 -0.88 -14.87
C ASN A 83 -8.23 -1.57 -16.24
N GLY A 84 -7.54 -1.00 -17.22
CA GLY A 84 -7.33 -1.61 -18.53
C GLY A 84 -6.12 -2.54 -18.53
N VAL A 85 -5.78 -3.04 -19.71
CA VAL A 85 -4.59 -3.89 -19.90
C VAL A 85 -3.33 -3.06 -19.67
N ASN A 86 -2.35 -3.63 -18.96
CA ASN A 86 -1.09 -2.96 -18.73
C ASN A 86 -0.29 -2.86 -20.03
N ARG A 87 0.28 -1.70 -20.30
CA ARG A 87 1.28 -1.52 -21.35
C ARG A 87 2.66 -1.64 -20.74
N TYR A 88 3.52 -2.43 -21.37
CA TYR A 88 4.90 -2.61 -20.99
C TYR A 88 5.81 -1.96 -22.04
N ARG A 89 6.95 -1.47 -21.58
CA ARG A 89 8.04 -0.98 -22.44
C ARG A 89 9.32 -1.64 -21.98
N LEU A 90 10.08 -2.18 -22.93
CA LEU A 90 11.40 -2.74 -22.70
C LEU A 90 12.44 -1.64 -22.89
N ILE A 91 13.31 -1.45 -21.89
CA ILE A 91 14.30 -0.38 -21.90
C ILE A 91 15.69 -1.01 -22.03
N ILE A 92 16.42 -0.62 -23.07
CA ILE A 92 17.76 -1.12 -23.37
C ILE A 92 18.84 -0.09 -23.01
N LYS A 93 18.52 1.20 -23.12
CA LYS A 93 19.48 2.29 -22.88
C LYS A 93 19.78 2.42 -21.38
N PRO A 94 21.04 2.35 -20.94
CA PRO A 94 21.39 2.39 -19.51
C PRO A 94 20.87 3.63 -18.77
N LEU A 95 20.92 4.80 -19.43
CA LEU A 95 20.42 6.05 -18.84
C LEU A 95 18.89 6.01 -18.62
N GLU A 96 18.14 5.45 -19.57
CA GLU A 96 16.70 5.28 -19.42
C GLU A 96 16.37 4.25 -18.33
N GLN A 97 17.16 3.18 -18.21
CA GLN A 97 16.99 2.18 -17.15
C GLN A 97 17.17 2.80 -15.76
N ALA A 98 18.24 3.57 -15.56
CA ALA A 98 18.49 4.26 -14.28
C ALA A 98 17.34 5.20 -13.91
N ARG A 99 16.80 5.96 -14.88
CA ARG A 99 15.64 6.83 -14.68
C ARG A 99 14.39 6.04 -14.30
N ALA A 100 14.11 4.95 -15.00
CA ALA A 100 12.96 4.09 -14.74
C ALA A 100 13.04 3.43 -13.35
N ALA A 101 14.23 2.93 -12.96
CA ALA A 101 14.47 2.37 -11.63
C ALA A 101 14.27 3.41 -10.52
N ALA A 102 14.81 4.61 -10.69
CA ALA A 102 14.62 5.72 -9.75
C ALA A 102 13.16 6.12 -9.63
N ALA A 103 12.45 6.27 -10.76
CA ALA A 103 11.02 6.56 -10.78
C ALA A 103 10.20 5.51 -10.03
N HIS A 104 10.51 4.23 -10.23
CA HIS A 104 9.85 3.14 -9.52
C HIS A 104 10.09 3.20 -8.00
N TYR A 105 11.34 3.43 -7.58
CA TYR A 105 11.68 3.54 -6.16
C TYR A 105 10.98 4.73 -5.48
N THR A 106 10.99 5.91 -6.13
CA THR A 106 10.28 7.08 -5.59
C THR A 106 8.77 6.85 -5.48
N GLN A 107 8.16 6.15 -6.43
CA GLN A 107 6.74 5.80 -6.35
C GLN A 107 6.47 4.83 -5.19
N GLN A 108 7.30 3.81 -4.99
CA GLN A 108 7.16 2.89 -3.85
C GLN A 108 7.25 3.63 -2.51
N LEU A 109 8.17 4.60 -2.38
CA LEU A 109 8.29 5.43 -1.19
C LEU A 109 7.04 6.28 -0.96
N LYS A 110 6.54 6.95 -2.01
CA LYS A 110 5.29 7.73 -1.94
C LYS A 110 4.11 6.86 -1.52
N ASP A 111 3.99 5.67 -2.09
CA ASP A 111 2.92 4.73 -1.75
C ASP A 111 3.05 4.23 -0.29
N ALA A 112 4.26 3.97 0.19
CA ALA A 112 4.51 3.57 1.57
C ALA A 112 4.16 4.68 2.57
N LEU A 113 4.54 5.93 2.27
CA LEU A 113 4.17 7.10 3.07
C LEU A 113 2.66 7.32 3.07
N ALA A 114 2.00 7.18 1.91
CA ALA A 114 0.55 7.29 1.81
C ALA A 114 -0.17 6.21 2.63
N ARG A 115 0.32 4.95 2.60
CA ARG A 115 -0.20 3.87 3.45
C ARG A 115 -0.03 4.19 4.94
N ARG A 116 1.14 4.67 5.35
CA ARG A 116 1.42 5.05 6.74
C ARG A 116 0.53 6.20 7.20
N LYS A 117 0.36 7.23 6.37
CA LYS A 117 -0.53 8.37 6.64
C LYS A 117 -1.97 7.91 6.84
N ARG A 118 -2.47 7.01 5.96
CA ARG A 118 -3.83 6.46 6.10
C ARG A 118 -4.00 5.63 7.37
N ALA A 119 -3.02 4.79 7.71
CA ALA A 119 -3.06 3.99 8.93
C ALA A 119 -3.08 4.89 10.19
N PHE A 120 -2.29 5.96 10.19
CA PHE A 120 -2.29 6.96 11.26
C PHE A 120 -3.67 7.63 11.40
N LEU A 121 -4.21 8.18 10.31
CA LEU A 121 -5.51 8.85 10.32
C LEU A 121 -6.66 7.92 10.72
N SER A 122 -6.64 6.66 10.26
CA SER A 122 -7.63 5.65 10.63
C SER A 122 -7.58 5.33 12.12
N LYS A 123 -6.39 5.28 12.74
CA LYS A 123 -6.26 5.06 14.19
C LYS A 123 -6.87 6.21 14.98
N CYS A 124 -6.63 7.46 14.57
CA CYS A 124 -7.20 8.64 15.23
C CYS A 124 -8.74 8.70 15.15
N GLN A 125 -9.35 8.16 14.09
CA GLN A 125 -10.82 8.11 13.96
C GLN A 125 -11.46 7.07 14.90
N ASN A 126 -10.79 5.94 15.10
CA ASN A 126 -11.30 4.88 15.98
C ASN A 126 -11.17 5.25 17.47
N ASP A 127 -10.14 6.05 17.84
CA ASP A 127 -9.97 6.54 19.21
C ASP A 127 -11.00 7.64 19.58
N SER A 128 -11.55 8.36 18.60
CA SER A 128 -12.65 9.32 18.83
C SER A 128 -14.03 8.66 19.05
N GLU A 129 -14.23 7.41 18.61
CA GLU A 129 -15.47 6.65 18.87
C GLU A 129 -15.44 5.92 20.23
N LEU A 130 -14.26 5.65 20.80
CA LEU A 130 -14.11 5.00 22.11
C LEU A 130 -13.97 5.97 23.29
N ASN A 131 -13.89 7.28 23.05
CA ASN A 131 -13.74 8.26 24.12
C ASN A 131 -14.57 9.54 23.88
N SER A 132 -15.82 9.36 23.47
CA SER A 132 -16.83 10.43 23.49
C SER A 132 -17.79 10.29 24.67
N GLN A 133 -17.29 9.92 25.87
CA GLN A 133 -17.99 10.10 27.14
C GLN A 133 -16.99 10.26 28.29
N SER A 134 -16.25 11.36 28.31
CA SER A 134 -15.80 11.91 29.59
C SER A 134 -16.49 13.26 29.74
N ASN A 135 -17.51 13.27 30.58
CA ASN A 135 -18.16 14.44 31.15
C ASN A 135 -17.11 15.30 31.90
N PHE A 136 -16.23 15.99 31.17
CA PHE A 136 -15.21 16.86 31.76
C PHE A 136 -15.81 18.12 32.40
N PHE A 137 -17.08 18.43 32.08
CA PHE A 137 -17.82 19.59 32.59
C PHE A 137 -19.02 19.24 33.48
N ASN A 138 -19.35 17.94 33.67
CA ASN A 138 -20.48 17.51 34.51
C ASN A 138 -20.05 16.58 35.66
N ALA A 139 -18.82 16.72 36.15
CA ALA A 139 -18.50 16.17 37.46
C ALA A 139 -19.18 17.10 38.48
N GLU A 140 -20.27 16.65 39.10
CA GLU A 140 -20.72 17.29 40.33
C GLU A 140 -19.52 17.34 41.29
N PRO A 141 -19.26 18.50 41.92
CA PRO A 141 -18.15 18.60 42.84
C PRO A 141 -18.44 17.67 44.02
N LEU A 142 -17.74 16.53 44.06
CA LEU A 142 -17.64 15.70 45.25
C LEU A 142 -17.11 16.61 46.36
N SER A 143 -17.95 16.89 47.36
CA SER A 143 -17.51 17.65 48.54
C SER A 143 -16.36 16.89 49.21
N GLY A 144 -15.47 17.59 49.92
CA GLY A 144 -14.20 17.05 50.45
C GLY A 144 -14.27 15.77 51.30
N ALA A 145 -15.47 15.27 51.61
CA ALA A 145 -15.75 13.96 52.22
C ALA A 145 -15.97 12.81 51.22
N GLY A 146 -15.87 13.04 49.91
CA GLY A 146 -16.08 12.02 48.87
C GLY A 146 -17.54 11.59 48.67
N MET A 147 -18.50 12.40 49.12
CA MET A 147 -19.95 12.12 49.03
C MET A 147 -20.62 13.04 47.99
N SER A 148 -21.70 12.55 47.36
CA SER A 148 -22.55 13.40 46.50
C SER A 148 -23.27 14.46 47.34
N HIS A 149 -23.68 15.58 46.73
CA HIS A 149 -24.36 16.68 47.45
C HIS A 149 -25.64 16.21 48.18
N ASN A 150 -26.42 15.33 47.53
CA ASN A 150 -27.63 14.75 48.12
C ASN A 150 -27.32 13.80 49.29
N ASP A 151 -26.22 13.04 49.21
CA ASP A 151 -25.80 12.16 50.31
C ASP A 151 -25.28 12.97 51.51
N LEU A 152 -24.65 14.13 51.26
CA LEU A 152 -24.17 15.03 52.30
C LEU A 152 -25.33 15.71 53.04
N ILE A 153 -26.38 16.13 52.31
CA ILE A 153 -27.62 16.66 52.92
C ILE A 153 -28.27 15.58 53.81
N ARG A 154 -28.44 14.36 53.29
CA ARG A 154 -28.97 13.23 54.08
C ARG A 154 -28.12 12.91 55.31
N TRP A 155 -26.81 12.96 55.19
CA TRP A 155 -25.89 12.72 56.31
C TRP A 155 -26.03 13.80 57.40
N CYS A 156 -26.10 15.08 57.02
CA CYS A 156 -26.35 16.18 57.95
C CYS A 156 -27.71 16.06 58.65
N GLU A 157 -28.76 15.70 57.91
CA GLU A 157 -30.10 15.46 58.47
C GLU A 157 -30.11 14.29 59.48
N ASN A 158 -29.31 13.25 59.22
CA ASN A 158 -29.23 12.07 60.08
C ASN A 158 -28.35 12.30 61.33
N ILE A 159 -27.39 13.22 61.28
CA ILE A 159 -26.58 13.63 62.43
C ILE A 159 -27.31 14.62 63.34
N GLY A 160 -28.22 15.43 62.77
CA GLY A 160 -29.05 16.38 63.52
C GLY A 160 -30.05 15.74 64.51
N TYR A 161 -30.24 14.41 64.47
CA TYR A 161 -31.23 13.69 65.29
C TYR A 161 -30.61 12.84 66.42
N ARG A 162 -29.45 13.23 66.95
CA ARG A 162 -28.96 12.77 68.26
C ARG A 162 -28.54 13.95 69.14
N GLY A 163 -29.51 14.50 69.89
CA GLY A 163 -29.22 15.30 71.08
C GLY A 163 -30.03 16.58 71.21
N SER A 164 -31.27 16.47 71.66
CA SER A 164 -31.89 17.47 72.54
C SER A 164 -32.54 16.74 73.70
N THR A 165 -31.83 16.77 74.84
CA THR A 165 -32.38 17.12 76.16
C THR A 165 -31.25 17.77 76.94
#